data_AF-A0AA86REK3-F1
#
_entry.id   AF-A0AA86REK3-F1
#
_cell.length_a   1.000
_cell.length_b   1.000
_cell.length_c   1.000
_cell.angle_alpha   90.00
_cell.angle_beta   90.00
_cell.angle_gamma   90.00
#
_symmetry.space_group_name_H-M   'P 1'
#
loop_
_entity.id
_entity.type
_entity.pdbx_description
1 polymer ?
#
loop_
_entity_poly.entity_id
_entity_poly.type
_entity_poly.pdbx_seq_one_letter_code
_entity_poly.pdbx_strand_id
1 'polypeptide(L)'
;MQTVEQWFNCIQKGNIMLVHEGLEAFSGSQDKRGHSGMMIACQFGHLNIVQLLAPYEIQLLNNKQQDALNIAKEFKQMQIVDYLQQVQIPGSAAYIRTHYNNWVTAICNGDMQIVQQQFQYFNGVRDYRSQFAGYTSLMHASASNQVRMVQIFIQEAQIITKRGKTALMIAAENQSVDAIQLLAPLEIGLQDDFGWNALMYAVDSKCIPGIQILMQSVELRVRNVFGLGPIEIARQQGRKDIENMLMQIQ
;
A
#
# COMPACT_ATOMS: atom_id res chain seq x y z
N MET A 1 31.26 -24.64 0.13
CA MET A 1 30.08 -24.58 1.03
C MET A 1 29.01 -25.54 0.52
N GLN A 2 28.37 -26.35 1.38
CA GLN A 2 27.44 -27.42 0.93
C GLN A 2 26.05 -27.37 1.58
N THR A 3 25.88 -26.68 2.71
CA THR A 3 24.60 -26.62 3.43
C THR A 3 24.22 -25.21 3.84
N VAL A 4 22.93 -24.96 4.05
CA VAL A 4 22.41 -23.69 4.55
C VAL A 4 22.91 -23.38 5.98
N GLU A 5 23.22 -24.41 6.77
CA GLU A 5 23.82 -24.22 8.09
C GLU A 5 25.25 -23.69 8.00
N GLN A 6 26.04 -24.20 7.04
CA GLN A 6 27.38 -23.68 6.76
C GLN A 6 27.33 -22.25 6.22
N TRP A 7 26.32 -21.91 5.42
CA TRP A 7 26.04 -20.55 4.94
C TRP A 7 25.86 -19.57 6.09
N PHE A 8 24.95 -19.85 7.02
CA PHE A 8 24.75 -18.96 8.15
C PHE A 8 25.95 -18.91 9.11
N ASN A 9 26.66 -20.03 9.30
CA ASN A 9 27.86 -20.08 10.14
C ASN A 9 29.00 -19.21 9.58
N CYS A 10 29.23 -19.22 8.27
CA CYS A 10 30.30 -18.43 7.66
C CYS A 10 29.98 -16.91 7.71
N ILE A 11 28.70 -16.53 7.55
CA ILE A 11 28.24 -15.15 7.72
C ILE A 11 28.41 -14.70 9.17
N GLN A 12 27.97 -15.50 10.14
CA GLN A 12 28.16 -15.20 11.56
C GLN A 12 29.63 -14.95 11.91
N LYS A 13 30.55 -15.74 11.34
CA LYS A 13 32.00 -15.59 11.52
C LYS A 13 32.63 -14.44 10.73
N GLY A 14 31.90 -13.76 9.86
CA GLY A 14 32.42 -12.66 9.04
C GLY A 14 33.30 -13.11 7.88
N ASN A 15 33.22 -14.38 7.45
CA ASN A 15 34.06 -14.90 6.36
C ASN A 15 33.47 -14.57 4.99
N ILE A 16 33.72 -13.34 4.52
CA ILE A 16 33.19 -12.83 3.25
C ILE A 16 33.56 -13.68 2.03
N MET A 17 34.72 -14.34 2.02
CA MET A 17 35.13 -15.19 0.90
C MET A 17 34.21 -16.38 0.72
N LEU A 18 33.89 -17.07 1.83
CA LEU A 18 32.93 -18.17 1.79
C LEU A 18 31.51 -17.68 1.46
N VAL A 19 31.15 -16.48 1.90
CA VAL A 19 29.86 -15.87 1.53
C VAL A 19 29.79 -15.63 0.01
N HIS A 20 30.86 -15.14 -0.60
CA HIS A 20 30.93 -15.01 -2.06
C HIS A 20 30.73 -16.35 -2.77
N GLU A 21 31.39 -17.42 -2.30
CA GLU A 21 31.35 -18.74 -2.94
C GLU A 21 29.96 -19.39 -2.97
N GLY A 22 29.07 -19.09 -2.02
CA GLY A 22 27.71 -19.66 -2.03
C GLY A 22 26.60 -18.64 -2.13
N LEU A 23 26.91 -17.42 -2.58
CA LEU A 23 25.93 -16.39 -2.85
C LEU A 23 24.85 -16.89 -3.82
N GLU A 24 25.25 -17.51 -4.93
CA GLU A 24 24.33 -18.04 -5.94
C GLU A 24 23.43 -19.16 -5.39
N ALA A 25 23.97 -20.00 -4.51
CA ALA A 25 23.25 -21.16 -3.99
C ALA A 25 22.34 -20.86 -2.80
N PHE A 26 22.68 -19.86 -1.97
CA PHE A 26 22.05 -19.67 -0.66
C PHE A 26 21.53 -18.25 -0.39
N SER A 27 21.76 -17.28 -1.27
CA SER A 27 21.15 -15.95 -1.12
C SER A 27 19.62 -16.07 -1.06
N GLY A 28 19.02 -15.30 -0.15
CA GLY A 28 17.58 -15.30 0.08
C GLY A 28 17.08 -16.44 0.98
N SER A 29 17.94 -17.37 1.38
CA SER A 29 17.57 -18.40 2.37
C SER A 29 17.34 -17.78 3.75
N GLN A 30 16.43 -18.38 4.54
CA GLN A 30 16.13 -17.96 5.90
C GLN A 30 16.30 -19.12 6.89
N ASP A 31 16.82 -18.82 8.08
CA ASP A 31 16.95 -19.79 9.17
C ASP A 31 15.57 -20.15 9.78
N LYS A 32 15.55 -21.02 10.80
CA LYS A 32 14.31 -21.44 11.48
C LYS A 32 13.52 -20.29 12.13
N ARG A 33 14.14 -19.13 12.35
CA ARG A 33 13.52 -17.92 12.91
C ARG A 33 13.19 -16.89 11.83
N GLY A 34 13.42 -17.22 10.55
CA GLY A 34 13.25 -16.31 9.43
C GLY A 34 14.45 -15.36 9.23
N HIS A 35 15.57 -15.54 9.93
CA HIS A 35 16.72 -14.66 9.70
C HIS A 35 17.40 -14.99 8.37
N SER A 36 17.52 -14.00 7.50
CA SER A 36 18.34 -14.09 6.29
C SER A 36 19.83 -13.95 6.62
N GLY A 37 20.70 -14.20 5.64
CA GLY A 37 22.13 -13.97 5.78
C GLY A 37 22.48 -12.52 6.15
N MET A 38 21.81 -11.56 5.51
CA MET A 38 21.96 -10.13 5.75
C MET A 38 21.52 -9.74 7.16
N MET A 39 20.44 -10.32 7.70
CA MET A 39 20.02 -10.08 9.08
C MET A 39 21.06 -10.60 10.08
N ILE A 40 21.64 -11.78 9.82
CA ILE A 40 22.73 -12.32 10.66
C ILE A 40 23.97 -11.41 10.58
N ALA A 41 24.34 -10.95 9.39
CA ALA A 41 25.44 -9.98 9.24
C ALA A 41 25.16 -8.67 9.99
N CYS A 42 23.91 -8.18 9.99
CA CYS A 42 23.47 -7.04 10.78
C CYS A 42 23.52 -7.29 12.28
N GLN A 43 23.29 -8.51 12.74
CA GLN A 43 23.41 -8.87 14.16
C GLN A 43 24.88 -8.81 14.62
N PHE A 44 25.81 -9.33 13.82
CA PHE A 44 27.23 -9.45 14.17
C PHE A 44 28.11 -8.27 13.74
N GLY A 45 27.57 -7.28 13.02
CA GLY A 45 28.30 -6.06 12.66
C GLY A 45 29.15 -6.16 11.40
N HIS A 46 28.88 -7.12 10.52
CA HIS A 46 29.68 -7.36 9.31
C HIS A 46 29.21 -6.52 8.12
N LEU A 47 29.56 -5.24 8.10
CA LEU A 47 29.11 -4.28 7.07
C LEU A 47 29.41 -4.73 5.63
N ASN A 48 30.59 -5.30 5.39
CA ASN A 48 30.99 -5.81 4.07
C ASN A 48 30.08 -6.94 3.56
N ILE A 49 29.63 -7.83 4.44
CA ILE A 49 28.67 -8.89 4.11
C ILE A 49 27.27 -8.30 3.91
N VAL A 50 26.86 -7.31 4.70
CA VAL A 50 25.60 -6.58 4.49
C VAL A 50 25.58 -5.95 3.10
N GLN A 51 26.66 -5.26 2.70
CA GLN A 51 26.79 -4.65 1.39
C GLN A 51 26.70 -5.67 0.25
N LEU A 52 27.29 -6.85 0.44
CA LEU A 52 27.24 -7.94 -0.53
C LEU A 52 25.84 -8.54 -0.70
N LEU A 53 25.13 -8.74 0.42
CA LEU A 53 23.82 -9.41 0.42
C LEU A 53 22.64 -8.47 0.16
N ALA A 54 22.82 -7.16 0.33
CA ALA A 54 21.76 -6.17 0.16
C ALA A 54 20.97 -6.30 -1.15
N PRO A 55 21.58 -6.47 -2.34
CA PRO A 55 20.82 -6.61 -3.58
C PRO A 55 19.83 -7.79 -3.62
N TYR A 56 20.05 -8.80 -2.78
CA TYR A 56 19.28 -10.05 -2.79
C TYR A 56 18.30 -10.15 -1.62
N GLU A 57 18.63 -9.54 -0.48
CA GLU A 57 17.94 -9.81 0.79
C GLU A 57 17.34 -8.58 1.45
N ILE A 58 17.46 -7.38 0.86
CA ILE A 58 17.06 -6.12 1.52
C ILE A 58 15.58 -6.08 1.92
N GLN A 59 14.72 -6.81 1.20
CA GLN A 59 13.27 -6.84 1.43
C GLN A 59 12.81 -8.00 2.32
N LEU A 60 13.70 -8.90 2.71
CA LEU A 60 13.30 -10.06 3.53
C LEU A 60 12.95 -9.62 4.95
N LEU A 61 11.96 -10.29 5.51
CA LEU A 61 11.49 -10.11 6.89
C LEU A 61 11.60 -11.43 7.65
N ASN A 62 12.00 -11.36 8.92
CA ASN A 62 12.01 -12.54 9.78
C ASN A 62 10.60 -12.92 10.28
N ASN A 63 10.50 -14.00 11.07
CA ASN A 63 9.21 -14.46 11.61
C ASN A 63 8.55 -13.43 12.56
N LYS A 64 9.32 -12.43 13.04
CA LYS A 64 8.82 -11.30 13.84
C LYS A 64 8.49 -10.06 12.99
N GLN A 65 8.50 -10.17 11.66
CA GLN A 65 8.28 -9.07 10.73
C GLN A 65 9.33 -7.95 10.83
N GLN A 66 10.55 -8.28 11.28
CA GLN A 66 11.67 -7.34 11.33
C GLN A 66 12.50 -7.46 10.04
N ASP A 67 12.81 -6.31 9.44
CA ASP A 67 13.83 -6.18 8.41
C ASP A 67 15.24 -6.11 9.02
N ALA A 68 16.25 -6.13 8.16
CA ALA A 68 17.65 -6.05 8.58
C ALA A 68 18.04 -4.71 9.24
N LEU A 69 17.36 -3.61 8.91
CA LEU A 69 17.60 -2.31 9.55
C LEU A 69 17.16 -2.35 11.03
N ASN A 70 16.03 -2.99 11.33
CA ASN A 70 15.55 -3.18 12.68
C ASN A 70 16.51 -4.08 13.48
N ILE A 71 17.05 -5.14 12.87
CA ILE A 71 18.09 -5.96 13.49
C ILE A 71 19.35 -5.13 13.78
N ALA A 72 19.85 -4.35 12.81
CA ALA A 72 21.03 -3.50 13.01
C ALA A 72 20.83 -2.48 14.15
N LYS A 73 19.63 -1.89 14.28
CA LYS A 73 19.28 -0.99 15.40
C LYS A 73 19.24 -1.72 16.73
N GLU A 74 18.60 -2.89 16.79
CA GLU A 74 18.48 -3.72 18.01
C GLU A 74 19.87 -4.06 18.57
N PHE A 75 20.82 -4.42 17.70
CA PHE A 75 22.20 -4.75 18.06
C PHE A 75 23.15 -3.54 18.04
N LYS A 76 22.62 -2.32 17.88
CA LYS A 76 23.38 -1.05 17.92
C LYS A 76 24.54 -0.97 16.91
N GLN A 77 24.38 -1.59 15.75
CA GLN A 77 25.37 -1.56 14.67
C GLN A 77 25.25 -0.27 13.85
N MET A 78 25.69 0.85 14.43
CA MET A 78 25.44 2.20 13.88
C MET A 78 25.95 2.39 12.44
N GLN A 79 27.12 1.85 12.09
CA GLN A 79 27.64 1.95 10.71
C GLN A 79 26.74 1.26 9.67
N ILE A 80 26.14 0.14 10.05
CA ILE A 80 25.19 -0.59 9.19
C ILE A 80 23.85 0.16 9.12
N VAL A 81 23.40 0.74 10.25
CA VAL A 81 22.21 1.60 10.27
C VAL A 81 22.38 2.78 9.30
N ASP A 82 23.53 3.46 9.35
CA ASP A 82 23.82 4.60 8.46
C ASP A 82 23.82 4.17 6.99
N TYR A 83 24.45 3.04 6.66
CA TYR A 83 24.46 2.49 5.30
C TYR A 83 23.04 2.15 4.80
N LEU A 84 22.28 1.37 5.58
CA LEU A 84 20.94 0.91 5.19
C LEU A 84 19.92 2.06 5.07
N GLN A 85 20.15 3.18 5.76
CA GLN A 85 19.32 4.39 5.63
C GLN A 85 19.60 5.20 4.37
N GLN A 86 20.75 5.00 3.73
CA GLN A 86 21.19 5.79 2.58
C GLN A 86 21.15 4.99 1.27
N VAL A 87 21.30 3.67 1.35
CA VAL A 87 21.39 2.77 0.19
C VAL A 87 20.19 2.92 -0.75
N GLN A 88 20.45 3.13 -2.05
CA GLN A 88 19.41 3.32 -3.08
C GLN A 88 19.14 2.03 -3.87
N ILE A 89 19.24 0.87 -3.22
CA ILE A 89 18.91 -0.42 -3.84
C ILE A 89 17.37 -0.54 -3.92
N PRO A 90 16.81 -1.03 -5.06
CA PRO A 90 15.37 -1.28 -5.18
C PRO A 90 14.81 -2.06 -3.99
N GLY A 91 13.69 -1.58 -3.43
CA GLY A 91 13.06 -2.17 -2.25
C GLY A 91 13.61 -1.71 -0.90
N SER A 92 14.77 -1.05 -0.84
CA SER A 92 15.26 -0.42 0.40
C SER A 92 14.38 0.75 0.82
N ALA A 93 14.32 1.03 2.13
CA ALA A 93 13.52 2.14 2.66
C ALA A 93 13.88 3.50 2.03
N ALA A 94 15.18 3.74 1.77
CA ALA A 94 15.63 4.98 1.16
C ALA A 94 15.23 5.08 -0.31
N TYR A 95 15.29 3.98 -1.07
CA TYR A 95 14.80 3.90 -2.45
C TYR A 95 13.30 4.16 -2.53
N ILE A 96 12.50 3.50 -1.68
CA ILE A 96 11.05 3.71 -1.64
C ILE A 96 10.75 5.18 -1.37
N ARG A 97 11.38 5.79 -0.35
CA ARG A 97 11.18 7.20 0.00
C ARG A 97 11.49 8.17 -1.14
N THR A 98 12.53 7.93 -1.94
CA THR A 98 12.92 8.84 -3.03
C THR A 98 12.10 8.62 -4.30
N HIS A 99 11.61 7.40 -4.54
CA HIS A 99 10.93 7.02 -5.78
C HIS A 99 9.40 6.90 -5.64
N TYR A 100 8.85 6.98 -4.42
CA TYR A 100 7.41 6.83 -4.17
C TYR A 100 6.54 7.80 -4.97
N ASN A 101 7.00 9.05 -5.14
CA ASN A 101 6.26 10.02 -5.96
C ASN A 101 6.16 9.58 -7.42
N ASN A 102 7.20 8.97 -7.98
CA ASN A 102 7.17 8.43 -9.33
C ASN A 102 6.19 7.25 -9.42
N TRP A 103 6.22 6.33 -8.46
CA TRP A 103 5.27 5.22 -8.35
C TRP A 103 3.81 5.70 -8.39
N VAL A 104 3.45 6.66 -7.51
CA VAL A 104 2.08 7.19 -7.48
C VAL A 104 1.72 7.93 -8.76
N THR A 105 2.66 8.69 -9.34
CA THR A 105 2.42 9.41 -10.59
C THR A 105 2.17 8.44 -11.75
N ALA A 106 2.92 7.34 -11.82
CA ALA A 106 2.70 6.28 -12.79
C ALA A 106 1.32 5.65 -12.65
N ILE A 107 0.87 5.37 -11.43
CA ILE A 107 -0.50 4.86 -11.17
C ILE A 107 -1.54 5.87 -11.64
N CYS A 108 -1.44 7.13 -11.21
CA CYS A 108 -2.41 8.17 -11.57
C CYS A 108 -2.46 8.44 -13.08
N ASN A 109 -1.37 8.20 -13.81
CA ASN A 109 -1.29 8.34 -15.26
C ASN A 109 -1.60 7.04 -16.03
N GLY A 110 -1.77 5.92 -15.34
CA GLY A 110 -1.99 4.61 -15.98
C GLY A 110 -0.76 4.04 -16.68
N ASP A 111 0.45 4.44 -16.26
CA ASP A 111 1.72 3.95 -16.82
C ASP A 111 2.01 2.52 -16.36
N MET A 112 1.50 1.57 -17.15
CA MET A 112 1.69 0.13 -16.95
C MET A 112 3.16 -0.28 -16.90
N GLN A 113 4.04 0.39 -17.66
CA GLN A 113 5.44 -0.02 -17.76
C GLN A 113 6.16 0.24 -16.44
N ILE A 114 6.03 1.45 -15.91
CA ILE A 114 6.60 1.80 -14.60
C ILE A 114 5.96 0.93 -13.51
N VAL A 115 4.63 0.76 -13.55
CA VAL A 115 3.92 -0.04 -12.56
C VAL A 115 4.42 -1.49 -12.56
N GLN A 116 4.57 -2.13 -13.71
CA GLN A 116 5.09 -3.50 -13.80
C GLN A 116 6.53 -3.63 -13.30
N GLN A 117 7.40 -2.68 -13.65
CA GLN A 117 8.81 -2.71 -13.25
C GLN A 117 9.00 -2.52 -11.73
N GLN A 118 8.12 -1.73 -11.11
CA GLN A 118 8.26 -1.31 -9.72
C GLN A 118 7.34 -2.09 -8.77
N PHE A 119 6.39 -2.88 -9.29
CA PHE A 119 5.34 -3.55 -8.51
C PHE A 119 5.89 -4.30 -7.29
N GLN A 120 6.90 -5.16 -7.48
CA GLN A 120 7.47 -5.96 -6.40
C GLN A 120 8.07 -5.14 -5.24
N TYR A 121 8.44 -3.88 -5.50
CA TYR A 121 9.05 -3.01 -4.50
C TYR A 121 8.03 -2.13 -3.79
N PHE A 122 6.95 -1.74 -4.47
CA PHE A 122 5.99 -0.75 -3.97
C PHE A 122 4.60 -1.31 -3.63
N ASN A 123 4.30 -2.55 -4.00
CA ASN A 123 3.03 -3.17 -3.67
C ASN A 123 2.80 -3.16 -2.14
N GLY A 124 1.62 -2.72 -1.70
CA GLY A 124 1.28 -2.57 -0.29
C GLY A 124 1.93 -1.38 0.43
N VAL A 125 2.81 -0.61 -0.21
CA VAL A 125 3.37 0.62 0.37
C VAL A 125 2.28 1.68 0.44
N ARG A 126 1.99 2.14 1.66
CA ARG A 126 1.05 3.23 1.91
C ARG A 126 1.69 4.59 1.77
N ASP A 127 0.93 5.55 1.27
CA ASP A 127 1.39 6.92 1.11
C ASP A 127 1.66 7.55 2.48
N TYR A 128 2.88 8.04 2.68
CA TYR A 128 3.32 8.69 3.91
C TYR A 128 3.16 10.21 3.89
N ARG A 129 2.80 10.80 2.74
CA ARG A 129 2.61 12.25 2.58
C ARG A 129 1.37 12.68 3.36
N SER A 130 1.46 13.79 4.08
CA SER A 130 0.42 14.22 5.04
C SER A 130 -0.99 14.28 4.45
N GLN A 131 -1.14 14.77 3.22
CA GLN A 131 -2.44 14.95 2.56
C GLN A 131 -3.09 13.65 2.08
N PHE A 132 -2.28 12.60 1.86
CA PHE A 132 -2.72 11.30 1.35
C PHE A 132 -2.39 10.19 2.36
N ALA A 133 -2.17 10.55 3.63
CA ALA A 133 -1.58 9.64 4.61
C ALA A 133 -2.41 8.36 4.75
N GLY A 134 -1.78 7.22 4.42
CA GLY A 134 -2.40 5.91 4.48
C GLY A 134 -3.10 5.45 3.19
N TYR A 135 -3.06 6.25 2.11
CA TYR A 135 -3.60 5.87 0.81
C TYR A 135 -2.84 4.67 0.25
N THR A 136 -3.56 3.76 -0.38
CA THR A 136 -2.98 2.61 -1.10
C THR A 136 -2.87 2.91 -2.59
N SER A 137 -2.27 1.99 -3.35
CA SER A 137 -2.16 2.12 -4.81
C SER A 137 -3.56 2.11 -5.48
N LEU A 138 -4.47 1.27 -4.99
CA LEU A 138 -5.87 1.24 -5.40
C LEU A 138 -6.57 2.58 -5.14
N MET A 139 -6.32 3.22 -4.00
CA MET A 139 -6.95 4.52 -3.68
C MET A 139 -6.48 5.63 -4.63
N HIS A 140 -5.18 5.67 -4.97
CA HIS A 140 -4.67 6.59 -5.99
C HIS A 140 -5.25 6.31 -7.39
N ALA A 141 -5.29 5.04 -7.79
CA ALA A 141 -5.90 4.63 -9.06
C ALA A 141 -7.39 5.03 -9.13
N SER A 142 -8.11 4.85 -8.02
CA SER A 142 -9.54 5.16 -7.88
C SER A 142 -9.80 6.65 -7.95
N ALA A 143 -8.99 7.48 -7.27
CA ALA A 143 -9.09 8.93 -7.32
C ALA A 143 -8.83 9.50 -8.74
N SER A 144 -8.01 8.82 -9.54
CA SER A 144 -7.68 9.23 -10.91
C SER A 144 -8.53 8.53 -11.99
N ASN A 145 -9.55 7.76 -11.59
CA ASN A 145 -10.40 6.96 -12.49
C ASN A 145 -9.61 6.03 -13.45
N GLN A 146 -8.44 5.53 -13.03
CA GLN A 146 -7.57 4.72 -13.88
C GLN A 146 -7.97 3.25 -13.86
N VAL A 147 -8.96 2.88 -14.67
CA VAL A 147 -9.61 1.55 -14.73
C VAL A 147 -8.63 0.38 -14.69
N ARG A 148 -7.58 0.41 -15.52
CA ARG A 148 -6.58 -0.68 -15.57
C ARG A 148 -5.79 -0.79 -14.26
N MET A 149 -5.47 0.35 -13.65
CA MET A 149 -4.77 0.37 -12.36
C MET A 149 -5.67 -0.12 -11.22
N VAL A 150 -6.95 0.27 -11.24
CA VAL A 150 -7.95 -0.24 -10.29
C VAL A 150 -8.02 -1.77 -10.36
N GLN A 151 -8.03 -2.35 -11.57
CA GLN A 151 -8.02 -3.81 -11.74
C GLN A 151 -6.74 -4.47 -11.22
N ILE A 152 -5.58 -3.85 -11.42
CA ILE A 152 -4.28 -4.38 -10.94
C ILE A 152 -4.24 -4.41 -9.41
N PHE A 153 -4.69 -3.33 -8.76
CA PHE A 153 -4.62 -3.20 -7.31
C PHE A 153 -5.90 -3.63 -6.59
N ILE A 154 -6.79 -4.36 -7.26
CA ILE A 154 -8.11 -4.73 -6.72
C ILE A 154 -8.03 -5.56 -5.42
N GLN A 155 -6.90 -6.25 -5.20
CA GLN A 155 -6.62 -7.01 -3.97
C GLN A 155 -6.49 -6.10 -2.73
N GLU A 156 -6.30 -4.80 -2.91
CA GLU A 156 -6.30 -3.81 -1.83
C GLU A 156 -7.71 -3.32 -1.47
N ALA A 157 -8.77 -3.86 -2.09
CA ALA A 157 -10.15 -3.50 -1.74
C ALA A 157 -10.43 -3.75 -0.25
N GLN A 158 -11.28 -2.90 0.32
CA GLN A 158 -11.64 -2.86 1.75
C GLN A 158 -10.49 -2.46 2.70
N ILE A 159 -9.28 -2.20 2.18
CA ILE A 159 -8.26 -1.51 2.97
C ILE A 159 -8.72 -0.08 3.19
N ILE A 160 -8.66 0.37 4.45
CA ILE A 160 -9.10 1.70 4.86
C ILE A 160 -7.93 2.65 5.14
N THR A 161 -8.18 3.94 4.92
CA THR A 161 -7.33 5.04 5.40
C THR A 161 -7.43 5.18 6.93
N LYS A 162 -6.64 6.09 7.51
CA LYS A 162 -6.74 6.44 8.94
C LYS A 162 -8.08 7.03 9.38
N ARG A 163 -8.92 7.48 8.43
CA ARG A 163 -10.26 8.02 8.70
C ARG A 163 -11.37 7.04 8.31
N GLY A 164 -11.03 5.78 8.03
CA GLY A 164 -12.01 4.77 7.61
C GLY A 164 -12.39 4.79 6.13
N LYS A 165 -11.93 5.77 5.33
CA LYS A 165 -12.29 5.81 3.90
C LYS A 165 -11.75 4.60 3.13
N THR A 166 -12.58 4.03 2.27
CA THR A 166 -12.24 2.97 1.30
C THR A 166 -11.91 3.54 -0.09
N ALA A 167 -11.49 2.71 -1.04
CA ALA A 167 -11.21 3.13 -2.41
C ALA A 167 -12.47 3.62 -3.14
N LEU A 168 -13.62 2.98 -2.92
CA LEU A 168 -14.92 3.37 -3.47
C LEU A 168 -15.38 4.75 -2.98
N MET A 169 -15.19 5.05 -1.70
CA MET A 169 -15.51 6.38 -1.15
C MET A 169 -14.64 7.46 -1.79
N ILE A 170 -13.36 7.16 -2.01
CA ILE A 170 -12.42 8.07 -2.69
C ILE A 170 -12.82 8.24 -4.15
N ALA A 171 -13.24 7.18 -4.84
CA ALA A 171 -13.74 7.25 -6.22
C ALA A 171 -15.00 8.13 -6.30
N ALA A 172 -15.94 7.97 -5.36
CA ALA A 172 -17.16 8.76 -5.26
C ALA A 172 -16.88 10.25 -5.00
N GLU A 173 -15.97 10.55 -4.08
CA GLU A 173 -15.52 11.92 -3.79
C GLU A 173 -14.89 12.61 -5.02
N ASN A 174 -14.13 11.85 -5.83
CA ASN A 174 -13.47 12.34 -7.03
C ASN A 174 -14.28 12.14 -8.32
N GLN A 175 -15.56 11.79 -8.22
CA GLN A 175 -16.47 11.56 -9.35
C GLN A 175 -15.94 10.55 -10.40
N SER A 176 -15.16 9.57 -9.95
CA SER A 176 -14.48 8.58 -10.79
C SER A 176 -15.41 7.41 -11.10
N VAL A 177 -16.29 7.61 -12.08
CA VAL A 177 -17.43 6.74 -12.40
C VAL A 177 -17.01 5.30 -12.72
N ASP A 178 -15.95 5.10 -13.51
CA ASP A 178 -15.54 3.74 -13.90
C ASP A 178 -14.92 2.99 -12.70
N ALA A 179 -14.17 3.69 -11.85
CA ALA A 179 -13.70 3.13 -10.60
C ALA A 179 -14.85 2.78 -9.65
N ILE A 180 -15.89 3.63 -9.55
CA ILE A 180 -17.11 3.35 -8.79
C ILE A 180 -17.77 2.06 -9.30
N GLN A 181 -17.92 1.92 -10.62
CA GLN A 181 -18.53 0.75 -11.23
C GLN A 181 -17.79 -0.56 -10.91
N LEU A 182 -16.45 -0.52 -10.88
CA LEU A 182 -15.61 -1.67 -10.55
C LEU A 182 -15.59 -2.02 -9.06
N LEU A 183 -15.65 -1.00 -8.20
CA LEU A 183 -15.46 -1.17 -6.75
C LEU A 183 -16.77 -1.39 -5.99
N ALA A 184 -17.91 -0.96 -6.53
CA ALA A 184 -19.21 -1.11 -5.88
C ALA A 184 -19.50 -2.55 -5.41
N PRO A 185 -19.26 -3.62 -6.20
CA PRO A 185 -19.50 -4.99 -5.75
C PRO A 185 -18.65 -5.43 -4.54
N LEU A 186 -17.55 -4.73 -4.24
CA LEU A 186 -16.58 -5.12 -3.22
C LEU A 186 -16.70 -4.31 -1.92
N GLU A 187 -17.15 -3.06 -2.01
CA GLU A 187 -17.06 -2.09 -0.92
C GLU A 187 -18.38 -1.38 -0.60
N ILE A 188 -19.48 -1.69 -1.29
CA ILE A 188 -20.79 -1.07 -1.03
C ILE A 188 -21.25 -1.33 0.41
N GLY A 189 -21.85 -0.31 1.02
CA GLY A 189 -22.35 -0.36 2.40
C GLY A 189 -21.30 -0.13 3.47
N LEU A 190 -20.00 -0.03 3.11
CA LEU A 190 -18.97 0.37 4.06
C LEU A 190 -19.11 1.85 4.43
N GLN A 191 -18.67 2.19 5.64
CA GLN A 191 -18.70 3.54 6.17
C GLN A 191 -17.34 3.94 6.72
N ASP A 192 -17.00 5.21 6.56
CA ASP A 192 -15.84 5.81 7.21
C ASP A 192 -16.10 6.09 8.70
N ASP A 193 -15.11 6.63 9.42
CA ASP A 193 -15.22 6.87 10.87
C ASP A 193 -16.30 7.89 11.26
N PHE A 194 -16.77 8.69 10.28
CA PHE A 194 -17.86 9.64 10.45
C PHE A 194 -19.20 9.08 9.97
N GLY A 195 -19.25 7.79 9.59
CA GLY A 195 -20.45 7.14 9.09
C GLY A 195 -20.79 7.52 7.63
N TRP A 196 -19.86 8.11 6.87
CA TRP A 196 -20.10 8.39 5.46
C TRP A 196 -19.86 7.14 4.60
N ASN A 197 -20.84 6.80 3.76
CA ASN A 197 -20.69 5.77 2.73
C ASN A 197 -20.42 6.38 1.35
N ALA A 198 -20.19 5.52 0.36
CA ALA A 198 -19.87 5.95 -1.00
C ALA A 198 -20.98 6.80 -1.64
N LEU A 199 -22.26 6.45 -1.46
CA LEU A 199 -23.38 7.24 -1.99
C LEU A 199 -23.44 8.65 -1.39
N MET A 200 -23.18 8.80 -0.09
CA MET A 200 -23.11 10.14 0.53
C MET A 200 -22.00 10.99 -0.12
N TYR A 201 -20.81 10.41 -0.35
CA TYR A 201 -19.74 11.09 -1.07
C TYR A 201 -20.10 11.41 -2.52
N ALA A 202 -20.80 10.53 -3.24
CA ALA A 202 -21.24 10.78 -4.61
C ALA A 202 -22.30 11.88 -4.70
N VAL A 203 -23.21 11.96 -3.71
CA VAL A 203 -24.16 13.07 -3.56
C VAL A 203 -23.43 14.37 -3.29
N ASP A 204 -22.50 14.37 -2.33
CA ASP A 204 -21.76 15.57 -1.94
C ASP A 204 -20.90 16.12 -3.09
N SER A 205 -20.24 15.21 -3.83
CA SER A 205 -19.42 15.52 -5.00
C SER A 205 -20.22 15.78 -6.29
N LYS A 206 -21.54 15.55 -6.27
CA LYS A 206 -22.44 15.76 -7.42
C LYS A 206 -22.21 14.78 -8.57
N CYS A 207 -21.68 13.60 -8.28
CA CYS A 207 -21.42 12.54 -9.25
C CYS A 207 -22.74 11.84 -9.66
N ILE A 208 -23.50 12.40 -10.60
CA ILE A 208 -24.78 11.84 -11.04
C ILE A 208 -24.67 10.37 -11.51
N PRO A 209 -23.72 9.99 -12.38
CA PRO A 209 -23.57 8.59 -12.78
C PRO A 209 -23.17 7.69 -11.60
N GLY A 210 -22.32 8.19 -10.69
CA GLY A 210 -21.94 7.46 -9.48
C GLY A 210 -23.13 7.21 -8.55
N ILE A 211 -24.01 8.21 -8.37
CA ILE A 211 -25.26 8.07 -7.61
C ILE A 211 -26.13 6.97 -8.22
N GLN A 212 -26.27 6.93 -9.55
CA GLN A 212 -27.07 5.91 -10.24
C GLN A 212 -26.52 4.49 -10.04
N ILE A 213 -25.20 4.34 -9.97
CA ILE A 213 -24.56 3.05 -9.69
C ILE A 213 -24.75 2.65 -8.22
N LEU A 214 -24.63 3.63 -7.31
CA LEU A 214 -24.56 3.41 -5.86
C LEU A 214 -25.93 3.42 -5.16
N MET A 215 -27.00 3.87 -5.82
CA MET A 215 -28.36 3.94 -5.24
C MET A 215 -29.02 2.58 -4.94
N GLN A 216 -28.23 1.50 -4.84
CA GLN A 216 -28.71 0.21 -4.37
C GLN A 216 -29.28 0.34 -2.96
N SER A 217 -30.37 -0.38 -2.69
CA SER A 217 -31.30 -0.13 -1.57
C SER A 217 -30.68 -0.08 -0.16
N VAL A 218 -29.49 -0.65 0.02
CA VAL A 218 -28.80 -0.69 1.31
C VAL A 218 -28.22 0.68 1.72
N GLU A 219 -27.76 1.52 0.78
CA GLU A 219 -27.08 2.78 1.13
C GLU A 219 -28.03 3.93 1.46
N LEU A 220 -29.28 3.90 0.97
CA LEU A 220 -30.25 5.00 1.12
C LEU A 220 -30.74 5.20 2.57
N ARG A 221 -30.69 4.16 3.40
CA ARG A 221 -31.18 4.19 4.78
C ARG A 221 -30.10 4.53 5.79
N VAL A 222 -28.84 4.52 5.37
CA VAL A 222 -27.70 4.77 6.22
C VAL A 222 -27.62 6.25 6.55
N ARG A 223 -27.28 6.57 7.80
CA ARG A 223 -27.05 7.94 8.27
C ARG A 223 -25.65 8.04 8.86
N ASN A 224 -25.00 9.16 8.59
CA ASN A 224 -23.71 9.48 9.19
C ASN A 224 -23.88 9.96 10.64
N VAL A 225 -22.77 10.28 11.32
CA VAL A 225 -22.80 10.76 12.73
C VAL A 225 -23.55 12.07 12.93
N PHE A 226 -23.81 12.83 11.86
CA PHE A 226 -24.60 14.06 11.89
C PHE A 226 -26.10 13.79 11.67
N GLY A 227 -26.51 12.52 11.57
CA GLY A 227 -27.89 12.12 11.29
C GLY A 227 -28.30 12.30 9.82
N LEU A 228 -27.35 12.60 8.92
CA LEU A 228 -27.63 12.87 7.51
C LEU A 228 -27.49 11.59 6.69
N GLY A 229 -28.53 11.27 5.92
CA GLY A 229 -28.47 10.31 4.83
C GLY A 229 -28.19 11.01 3.49
N PRO A 230 -28.09 10.24 2.38
CA PRO A 230 -27.88 10.80 1.04
C PRO A 230 -28.94 11.85 0.64
N ILE A 231 -30.20 11.63 0.99
CA ILE A 231 -31.30 12.57 0.68
C ILE A 231 -31.15 13.86 1.48
N GLU A 232 -30.83 13.79 2.77
CA GLU A 232 -30.65 14.98 3.59
C GLU A 232 -29.45 15.81 3.15
N ILE A 233 -28.35 15.18 2.70
CA ILE A 233 -27.20 15.89 2.12
C ILE A 233 -27.64 16.65 0.86
N ALA A 234 -28.35 16.00 -0.07
CA ALA A 234 -28.84 16.65 -1.29
C ALA A 234 -29.75 17.85 -0.96
N ARG A 235 -30.63 17.71 0.05
CA ARG A 235 -31.51 18.77 0.51
C ARG A 235 -30.75 19.94 1.13
N GLN A 236 -29.75 19.67 1.98
CA GLN A 236 -28.90 20.71 2.59
C GLN A 236 -28.15 21.51 1.53
N GLN A 237 -27.73 20.87 0.44
CA GLN A 237 -27.07 21.54 -0.68
C GLN A 237 -28.04 22.24 -1.65
N GLY A 238 -29.36 22.15 -1.43
CA GLY A 238 -30.38 22.71 -2.34
C GLY A 238 -30.48 22.01 -3.70
N ARG A 239 -30.00 20.76 -3.79
CA ARG A 239 -29.91 19.99 -5.04
C ARG A 239 -31.18 19.16 -5.27
N LYS A 240 -32.24 19.85 -5.69
CA LYS A 240 -33.55 19.24 -5.97
C LYS A 240 -33.50 18.15 -7.04
N ASP A 241 -32.58 18.26 -8.00
CA ASP A 241 -32.34 17.25 -9.02
C ASP A 241 -31.88 15.91 -8.42
N ILE A 242 -30.89 15.96 -7.52
CA ILE A 242 -30.39 14.76 -6.81
C ILE A 242 -31.42 14.27 -5.79
N GLU A 243 -32.06 15.18 -5.06
CA GLU A 243 -33.11 14.82 -4.08
C GLU A 243 -34.24 14.04 -4.76
N ASN A 244 -34.75 14.54 -5.88
CA ASN A 244 -35.80 13.87 -6.66
C ASN A 244 -35.34 12.51 -7.19
N MET A 245 -34.09 12.40 -7.66
CA MET A 245 -33.51 11.14 -8.13
C MET A 245 -33.47 10.08 -7.03
N LEU A 246 -33.06 10.46 -5.82
CA LEU A 246 -32.97 9.55 -4.67
C LEU A 246 -34.36 9.14 -4.14
N MET A 247 -35.38 10.00 -4.28
CA MET A 247 -36.76 9.71 -3.86
C MET A 247 -37.48 8.72 -4.79
N GLN A 248 -37.04 8.55 -6.05
CA GLN A 248 -37.70 7.64 -7.00
C GLN A 248 -37.55 6.14 -6.68
N ILE A 249 -36.68 5.77 -5.73
CA ILE A 249 -36.35 4.37 -5.38
C ILE A 249 -36.92 3.93 -4.02
N GLN A 250 -37.66 4.81 -3.32
CA GLN A 250 -38.31 4.48 -2.04
C GLN A 250 -39.58 3.62 -2.19
#